data_AF-A0A353VFA3-F1
#
_entry.id   AF-A0A353VFA3-F1
#
_cell.length_a   1.000
_cell.length_b   1.000
_cell.length_c   1.000
_cell.angle_alpha   90.00
_cell.angle_beta   90.00
_cell.angle_gamma   90.00
#
_symmetry.space_group_name_H-M   'P 1'
#
loop_
_entity.id
_entity.type
_entity.pdbx_description
1 polymer ?
#
loop_
_entity_poly.entity_id
_entity_poly.type
_entity_poly.pdbx_seq_one_letter_code
_entity_poly.pdbx_strand_id
1 'polypeptide(L)'
;MSPLHTDLGLARELAKRILTADRPRVRRIILFGSRARGDARPDSDLDLLVVIDHAPARGAREVSAGALPAVPGRRRPGRAVRHERG
;
A
#
# COMPACT_ATOMS: atom_id res chain seq x y z
N MET A 1 5.09 9.65 21.17
CA MET A 1 4.60 8.34 20.70
C MET A 1 5.35 8.00 19.41
N SER A 2 5.99 6.83 19.31
CA SER A 2 6.78 6.46 18.13
C SER A 2 5.88 6.29 16.88
N PRO A 3 6.32 6.69 15.68
CA PRO A 3 5.54 6.58 14.44
C PRO A 3 4.96 5.18 14.19
N LEU A 4 5.74 4.14 14.51
CA LEU A 4 5.34 2.74 14.40
C LEU A 4 4.08 2.39 15.23
N HIS A 5 3.90 3.02 16.39
CA HIS A 5 2.71 2.78 17.22
C HIS A 5 1.45 3.38 16.59
N THR A 6 1.59 4.54 15.91
CA THR A 6 0.49 5.19 15.19
C THR A 6 0.12 4.40 13.94
N ASP A 7 1.12 3.96 13.16
CA ASP A 7 0.92 3.22 11.92
C ASP A 7 0.22 1.87 12.16
N LEU A 8 0.65 1.14 13.21
CA LEU A 8 0.00 -0.11 13.58
C LEU A 8 -1.41 0.11 14.12
N GLY A 9 -1.67 1.23 14.82
CA GLY A 9 -3.00 1.62 15.25
C GLY A 9 -3.94 1.87 14.06
N LEU A 10 -3.48 2.64 13.08
CA LEU A 10 -4.24 2.93 11.87
C LEU A 10 -4.47 1.67 11.02
N ALA A 11 -3.44 0.83 10.84
CA ALA A 11 -3.56 -0.43 10.13
C ALA A 11 -4.60 -1.36 10.77
N ARG A 12 -4.64 -1.44 12.10
CA ARG A 12 -5.65 -2.21 12.83
C ARG A 12 -7.05 -1.66 12.63
N GLU A 13 -7.21 -0.35 12.63
CA GLU A 13 -8.51 0.28 12.41
C GLU A 13 -9.03 0.03 10.99
N LEU A 14 -8.17 0.16 9.98
CA LEU A 14 -8.51 -0.19 8.60
C LEU A 14 -8.85 -1.68 8.46
N ALA A 15 -8.06 -2.56 9.07
CA ALA A 15 -8.32 -4.00 9.06
C ALA A 15 -9.69 -4.33 9.68
N LYS A 16 -10.09 -3.67 10.78
CA LYS A 16 -11.44 -3.82 11.35
C LYS A 16 -12.51 -3.42 10.36
N ARG A 17 -12.37 -2.29 9.67
CA ARG A 17 -13.35 -1.82 8.67
C ARG A 17 -13.49 -2.80 7.50
N ILE A 18 -12.37 -3.32 6.99
CA ILE A 18 -12.35 -4.34 5.94
C ILE A 18 -13.08 -5.61 6.42
N LEU A 19 -12.77 -6.08 7.63
CA LEU A 19 -13.43 -7.25 8.21
C LEU A 19 -14.91 -7.01 8.50
N THR A 20 -15.34 -5.80 8.83
CA THR A 20 -16.77 -5.50 9.00
C THR A 20 -17.52 -5.56 7.67
N ALA A 21 -16.88 -5.15 6.57
CA ALA A 21 -17.49 -5.15 5.25
C ALA A 21 -17.58 -6.54 4.60
N ASP A 22 -16.54 -7.38 4.75
CA ASP A 22 -16.45 -8.64 3.99
C ASP A 22 -15.86 -9.82 4.80
N ARG A 23 -16.17 -9.86 6.09
CA ARG A 23 -15.63 -10.87 7.04
C ARG A 23 -15.62 -12.31 6.52
N PRO A 24 -16.70 -12.83 5.90
CA PRO A 24 -16.77 -14.23 5.53
C PRO A 24 -15.77 -14.63 4.44
N ARG A 25 -15.28 -13.66 3.64
CA ARG A 25 -14.36 -13.91 2.53
C ARG A 25 -12.91 -13.62 2.88
N VAL A 26 -12.64 -12.73 3.82
CA VAL A 26 -11.27 -12.32 4.16
C VAL A 26 -10.54 -13.42 4.93
N ARG A 27 -9.52 -14.01 4.31
CA ARG A 27 -8.61 -14.97 4.96
C ARG A 27 -7.51 -14.30 5.76
N ARG A 28 -6.89 -13.25 5.22
CA ARG A 28 -5.77 -12.54 5.87
C ARG A 28 -5.74 -11.08 5.46
N ILE A 29 -5.24 -10.25 6.37
CA ILE A 29 -4.87 -8.85 6.10
C ILE A 29 -3.41 -8.69 6.54
N ILE A 30 -2.56 -8.16 5.67
CA ILE A 30 -1.12 -8.04 5.88
C ILE A 30 -0.71 -6.59 5.66
N LEU A 31 -0.08 -5.98 6.67
CA LEU A 31 0.62 -4.71 6.51
C LEU A 31 1.97 -4.95 5.83
N PHE A 32 2.23 -4.25 4.74
CA PHE A 32 3.49 -4.33 4.02
C PHE A 32 4.03 -2.93 3.71
N GLY A 33 5.05 -2.86 2.84
CA GLY A 33 5.61 -1.58 2.43
C GLY A 33 6.52 -0.95 3.49
N SER A 34 6.79 0.34 3.33
CA SER A 34 7.82 1.02 4.13
C SER A 34 7.42 1.19 5.60
N ARG A 35 6.12 1.37 5.85
CA ARG A 35 5.56 1.49 7.21
C ARG A 35 5.76 0.20 8.01
N ALA A 36 5.62 -0.96 7.37
CA ALA A 36 5.86 -2.26 8.00
C ALA A 36 7.34 -2.49 8.36
N ARG A 37 8.25 -2.02 7.50
CA ARG A 37 9.71 -2.20 7.67
C ARG A 37 10.34 -1.16 8.61
N GLY A 38 9.64 -0.06 8.88
CA GLY A 38 10.15 1.05 9.68
C GLY A 38 11.08 2.00 8.93
N ASP A 39 11.15 1.91 7.60
CA ASP A 39 11.88 2.82 6.71
C ASP A 39 10.95 3.89 6.08
N ALA A 40 9.72 4.02 6.58
CA ALA A 40 8.75 5.00 6.11
C ALA A 40 9.15 6.44 6.38
N ARG A 41 8.95 7.29 5.38
CA ARG A 41 8.95 8.74 5.52
C ARG A 41 7.59 9.22 6.04
N PRO A 42 7.49 10.44 6.61
CA PRO A 42 6.22 10.97 7.12
C PRO A 42 5.07 10.98 6.09
N ASP A 43 5.40 11.19 4.81
CA ASP A 43 4.50 11.22 3.66
C ASP A 43 4.30 9.85 2.99
N SER A 44 4.84 8.77 3.54
CA SER A 44 4.66 7.43 2.98
C SER A 44 3.24 6.93 3.22
N ASP A 45 2.65 6.33 2.18
CA ASP A 45 1.37 5.63 2.24
C ASP A 45 1.42 4.41 3.18
N LEU A 46 0.23 3.91 3.54
CA LEU A 46 0.06 2.69 4.33
C LEU A 46 -0.52 1.60 3.44
N ASP A 47 0.27 0.56 3.19
CA ASP A 47 -0.07 -0.50 2.25
C ASP A 47 -0.61 -1.76 2.95
N LEU A 48 -1.83 -2.18 2.59
CA LEU A 48 -2.45 -3.42 3.08
C LEU A 48 -2.72 -4.39 1.93
N LEU A 49 -2.33 -5.65 2.12
CA LEU A 49 -2.70 -6.76 1.25
C LEU A 49 -3.82 -7.55 1.91
N VAL A 50 -4.96 -7.68 1.23
CA VAL A 50 -6.11 -8.47 1.68
C VAL A 50 -6.20 -9.73 0.84
N VAL A 51 -6.13 -10.89 1.50
CA VAL A 51 -6.33 -12.19 0.89
C VAL A 51 -7.76 -12.61 1.15
N ILE A 52 -8.54 -12.83 0.08
CA ILE A 52 -9.93 -13.29 0.15
C ILE A 52 -10.09 -14.69 -0.45
N ASP A 53 -11.13 -15.40 -0.06
CA ASP A 53 -11.60 -16.61 -0.73
C ASP A 53 -12.20 -16.26 -2.11
N HIS A 54 -11.96 -17.13 -3.11
CA HIS A 54 -12.30 -16.88 -4.51
C HIS A 54 -13.78 -16.48 -4.73
N ALA A 55 -14.02 -15.38 -5.47
CA ALA A 55 -15.24 -15.19 -6.26
C ALA A 55 -15.12 -15.96 -7.60
N PRO A 56 -16.23 -16.40 -8.24
CA PRO A 56 -16.14 -17.19 -9.47
C PRO A 56 -15.50 -16.37 -10.60
N ALA A 57 -14.49 -16.95 -11.26
CA ALA A 57 -13.93 -16.40 -12.50
C ALA A 57 -14.93 -16.64 -13.65
N ARG A 58 -15.20 -15.70 -14.55
CA ARG A 58 -14.27 -15.03 -15.47
C ARG A 58 -14.92 -13.73 -15.94
N GLY A 59 -14.23 -12.59 -15.84
CA GLY A 59 -14.73 -11.27 -16.25
C GLY A 59 -15.04 -10.27 -15.12
N ALA A 60 -14.87 -10.65 -13.85
CA ALA A 60 -15.03 -9.72 -12.74
C ALA A 60 -13.87 -8.71 -12.70
N ARG A 61 -14.20 -7.41 -12.76
CA ARG A 61 -13.30 -6.31 -12.43
C ARG A 61 -13.80 -5.66 -11.14
N GLU A 62 -13.11 -5.93 -10.05
CA GLU A 62 -13.31 -5.22 -8.79
C GLU A 62 -12.32 -4.05 -8.74
N VAL A 63 -12.82 -2.83 -8.60
CA VAL A 63 -12.03 -1.61 -8.37
C VAL A 63 -12.57 -0.96 -7.11
N SER A 64 -11.77 -0.94 -6.07
CA SER A 64 -12.05 -0.22 -4.84
C SER A 64 -10.95 0.82 -4.63
N ALA A 65 -11.22 2.06 -5.02
CA ALA A 65 -10.32 3.20 -4.87
C ALA A 65 -10.61 3.93 -3.56
N GLY A 66 -9.76 3.73 -2.57
CA GLY A 66 -9.49 4.71 -1.51
C GLY A 66 -8.37 5.63 -1.97
N ALA A 67 -8.69 6.60 -2.82
CA ALA A 67 -7.84 7.66 -3.40
C ALA A 67 -6.45 7.25 -3.93
N LEU A 68 -6.37 6.96 -5.23
CA LEU A 68 -5.23 7.36 -6.06
C LEU A 68 -5.74 7.83 -7.43
N PRO A 69 -5.65 9.13 -7.77
CA PRO A 69 -5.50 9.52 -9.16
C PRO A 69 -4.02 9.32 -9.58
N ALA A 70 -3.84 8.84 -10.80
CA ALA A 70 -2.55 8.46 -11.38
C ALA A 70 -1.51 9.59 -11.38
N VAL A 71 -0.22 9.23 -11.27
CA VAL A 71 0.88 10.09 -11.75
C VAL A 71 1.44 9.49 -13.05
N PRO A 72 1.03 10.01 -14.22
CA PRO A 72 1.78 9.77 -15.46
C PRO A 72 3.12 10.51 -15.36
N GLY A 73 4.22 9.79 -15.60
CA GLY A 73 5.52 10.41 -15.83
C GLY A 73 6.43 10.53 -14.60
N ARG A 74 7.04 9.42 -14.19
CA ARG A 74 8.39 9.48 -13.59
C ARG A 74 9.40 9.02 -14.63
N ARG A 75 9.92 9.98 -15.42
CA ARG A 75 11.23 9.80 -16.05
C ARG A 75 12.22 9.53 -14.92
N ARG A 76 12.91 8.40 -14.98
CA ARG A 76 14.04 8.11 -14.07
C ARG A 76 15.06 9.25 -14.21
N PRO A 77 15.61 9.81 -13.13
CA PRO A 77 16.69 10.78 -13.26
C PRO A 77 17.88 10.07 -13.92
N GLY A 78 18.33 10.65 -15.04
CA GLY A 78 19.52 10.21 -15.75
C GLY A 78 20.72 10.24 -14.81
N ARG A 79 21.44 9.12 -14.81
CA ARG A 79 22.76 8.93 -14.21
C ARG A 79 23.66 10.13 -14.56
N ALA A 80 24.11 10.87 -13.54
CA ALA A 80 25.18 11.85 -13.71
C ALA A 80 26.44 11.11 -14.14
N VAL A 81 26.84 11.26 -15.41
CA VAL A 81 28.19 10.92 -15.85
C VAL A 81 28.97 12.22 -15.85
N ARG A 82 29.82 12.34 -14.84
CA ARG A 82 30.85 13.36 -14.73
C ARG A 82 31.89 13.07 -15.82
N HIS A 83 32.06 13.96 -16.79
CA HIS A 83 33.26 13.99 -17.61
C HIS A 83 34.01 15.27 -17.32
N GLU A 84 35.24 15.06 -16.85
CA GLU A 84 36.21 16.11 -16.61
C GLU A 84 36.77 16.65 -17.93
N ARG A 85 37.16 17.92 -17.83
CA ARG A 85 37.90 18.80 -18.74
C ARG A 85 38.83 18.12 -19.76
N GLY A 86 38.82 18.69 -20.96
CA GLY A 86 39.94 18.82 -21.88
C GLY A 86 39.82 20.18 -22.54
#